data_AF-A0A538TNE5-F1
#
_entry.id   AF-A0A538TNE5-F1
#
_cell.length_a   1.000
_cell.length_b   1.000
_cell.length_c   1.000
_cell.angle_alpha   90.00
_cell.angle_beta   90.00
_cell.angle_gamma   90.00
#
_symmetry.space_group_name_H-M   'P 1'
#
loop_
_entity.id
_entity.type
_entity.pdbx_description
1 polymer ?
#
loop_
_entity_poly.entity_id
_entity_poly.type
_entity_poly.pdbx_seq_one_letter_code
_entity_poly.pdbx_strand_id
1 'polypeptide(L)'
;MRADSSRPRPPLDPRMYQISVLSGLLIYGLGWLHFDITLGRAALLLSTALLTQYVCTKLWRLPKFDPKSALISGLSLCLLLRTNFAALAVLAAVVTIASKFVVRWKGKHIFNPTNFGLVFLMFLGAPIWVSPGQWGNVAFFGFLMACLGGLVVNRAARSDVTYAFLVSFAALQFGRAVWAMQRWEVPIHRMESGALLLFAFFMISDPKTTPNSRAGRILFAAVVTAFAGFIQFGLYRTNGILWSLALWSMAVPLIDRLLPGPRYEWTRPRQKPQTQGVIDEADTSPRHRPLDQPALGSTSA
;
A
#
# COMPACT_ATOMS: atom_id res chain seq x y z
N MET A 1 8.13 -17.55 -39.46
CA MET A 1 7.42 -16.89 -38.35
C MET A 1 8.36 -15.86 -37.72
N ARG A 2 8.23 -14.57 -38.08
CA ARG A 2 8.94 -13.49 -37.40
C ARG A 2 8.15 -13.12 -36.16
N ALA A 3 8.76 -13.21 -34.98
CA ALA A 3 8.15 -12.72 -33.75
C ALA A 3 7.93 -11.21 -33.89
N ASP A 4 6.68 -10.79 -33.76
CA ASP A 4 6.26 -9.39 -33.75
C ASP A 4 6.89 -8.67 -32.54
N SER A 5 8.03 -8.01 -32.77
CA SER A 5 8.82 -7.29 -31.77
C SER A 5 8.22 -5.92 -31.39
N SER A 6 7.05 -5.56 -31.94
CA SER A 6 6.42 -4.26 -31.77
C SER A 6 5.51 -4.14 -30.53
N ARG A 7 5.24 -5.25 -29.82
CA ARG A 7 4.43 -5.20 -28.61
C ARG A 7 5.27 -4.68 -27.43
N PRO A 8 4.94 -3.51 -26.85
CA PRO A 8 5.62 -3.06 -25.64
C PRO A 8 5.47 -4.14 -24.56
N ARG A 9 6.60 -4.51 -23.93
CA ARG A 9 6.58 -5.49 -22.84
C ARG A 9 5.56 -5.02 -21.79
N PRO A 10 4.71 -5.91 -21.27
CA PRO A 10 3.79 -5.54 -20.21
C PRO A 10 4.59 -4.97 -19.04
N PRO A 11 4.14 -3.87 -18.43
CA PRO A 11 4.83 -3.31 -17.28
C PRO A 11 4.94 -4.37 -16.17
N LEU A 12 6.12 -4.46 -15.56
CA LEU A 12 6.38 -5.38 -14.44
C LEU A 12 5.39 -5.11 -13.31
N ASP A 13 4.86 -6.17 -12.68
CA ASP A 13 3.95 -6.06 -11.54
C ASP A 13 4.69 -5.32 -10.39
N PRO A 14 4.21 -4.14 -9.92
CA PRO A 14 4.90 -3.35 -8.89
C PRO A 14 5.13 -4.12 -7.59
N ARG A 15 4.35 -5.18 -7.33
CA ARG A 15 4.53 -6.05 -6.17
C ARG A 15 5.85 -6.81 -6.19
N MET A 16 6.42 -7.07 -7.36
CA MET A 16 7.75 -7.69 -7.46
C MET A 16 8.82 -6.78 -6.87
N TYR A 17 8.75 -5.48 -7.15
CA TYR A 17 9.64 -4.50 -6.54
C TYR A 17 9.51 -4.49 -5.02
N GLN A 18 8.27 -4.50 -4.51
CA GLN A 18 8.01 -4.57 -3.07
C GLN A 18 8.60 -5.82 -2.43
N ILE A 19 8.40 -6.99 -3.05
CA ILE A 19 8.97 -8.25 -2.56
C ILE A 19 10.49 -8.17 -2.53
N SER A 20 11.14 -7.67 -3.59
CA SER A 20 12.60 -7.55 -3.64
C SER A 20 13.15 -6.65 -2.54
N VAL A 21 12.54 -5.47 -2.35
CA VAL A 21 12.97 -4.50 -1.34
C VAL A 21 12.77 -5.04 0.08
N LEU A 22 11.61 -5.64 0.37
CA LEU A 22 11.34 -6.23 1.69
C LEU A 22 12.20 -7.45 1.98
N SER A 23 12.44 -8.30 0.97
CA SER A 23 13.31 -9.47 1.10
C SER A 23 14.76 -9.06 1.32
N GLY A 24 15.26 -8.08 0.55
CA GLY A 24 16.61 -7.54 0.71
C GLY A 24 16.82 -6.96 2.10
N LEU A 25 15.87 -6.17 2.60
CA LEU A 25 15.91 -5.64 3.96
C LEU A 25 15.88 -6.77 5.01
N LEU A 26 15.06 -7.79 4.83
CA LEU A 26 15.00 -8.91 5.78
C LEU A 26 16.32 -9.71 5.80
N ILE A 27 16.91 -9.98 4.62
CA ILE A 27 18.19 -10.70 4.49
C ILE A 27 19.31 -9.88 5.13
N TYR A 28 19.40 -8.58 4.84
CA TYR A 28 20.36 -7.68 5.46
C TYR A 28 20.15 -7.58 6.98
N GLY A 29 18.88 -7.54 7.40
CA GLY A 29 18.47 -7.51 8.80
C GLY A 29 18.91 -8.75 9.58
N LEU A 30 18.77 -9.93 8.98
CA LEU A 30 19.20 -11.20 9.57
C LEU A 30 20.72 -11.38 9.56
N GLY A 31 21.40 -10.92 8.50
CA GLY A 31 22.84 -11.15 8.31
C GLY A 31 23.74 -10.14 9.03
N TRP A 32 23.38 -8.86 9.04
CA TRP A 32 24.27 -7.77 9.50
C TRP A 32 23.68 -6.94 10.65
N LEU A 33 22.36 -6.73 10.67
CA LEU A 33 21.73 -5.89 11.71
C LEU A 33 21.28 -6.70 12.93
N HIS A 34 21.44 -8.02 12.88
CA HIS A 34 21.03 -8.95 13.94
C HIS A 34 19.61 -8.68 14.45
N PHE A 35 18.66 -8.56 13.51
CA PHE A 35 17.25 -8.41 13.87
C PHE A 35 16.84 -9.51 14.84
N ASP A 36 16.05 -9.12 15.84
CA ASP A 36 15.50 -10.03 16.86
C ASP A 36 14.40 -10.95 16.30
N ILE A 37 14.75 -11.73 15.28
CA ILE A 37 13.91 -12.73 14.64
C ILE A 37 14.81 -13.85 14.13
N THR A 38 14.53 -15.08 14.54
CA THR A 38 15.30 -16.24 14.07
C THR A 38 14.89 -16.63 12.65
N LEU A 39 15.80 -17.28 11.92
CA LEU A 39 15.49 -17.80 10.58
C LEU A 39 14.28 -18.74 10.60
N GLY A 40 14.17 -19.59 11.63
CA GLY A 40 13.02 -20.47 11.83
C GLY A 40 11.70 -19.70 12.02
N ARG A 41 11.72 -18.58 12.74
CA ARG A 41 10.55 -17.72 12.92
C ARG A 41 10.12 -17.06 11.62
N ALA A 42 11.09 -16.55 10.85
CA ALA A 42 10.83 -15.95 9.54
C ALA A 42 10.25 -16.98 8.56
N ALA A 43 10.85 -18.17 8.49
CA ALA A 43 10.35 -19.27 7.67
C ALA A 43 8.93 -19.69 8.08
N LEU A 44 8.65 -19.78 9.38
CA LEU A 44 7.32 -20.10 9.91
C LEU A 44 6.27 -19.05 9.51
N LEU A 45 6.57 -17.75 9.64
CA LEU A 45 5.67 -16.67 9.23
C LEU A 45 5.38 -16.70 7.72
N LEU A 46 6.42 -16.83 6.89
CA LEU A 46 6.29 -16.83 5.43
C LEU A 46 5.53 -18.07 4.92
N SER A 47 5.90 -19.26 5.41
CA SER A 47 5.21 -20.51 5.05
C SER A 47 3.76 -20.49 5.50
N THR A 48 3.47 -20.04 6.73
CA THR A 48 2.09 -19.91 7.21
C THR A 48 1.29 -18.90 6.41
N ALA A 49 1.86 -17.75 6.05
CA ALA A 49 1.18 -16.75 5.24
C ALA A 49 0.84 -17.28 3.84
N LEU A 50 1.79 -17.96 3.19
CA LEU A 50 1.58 -18.59 1.88
C LEU A 50 0.56 -19.73 1.94
N LEU A 51 0.64 -20.59 2.95
CA LEU A 51 -0.30 -21.69 3.15
C LEU A 51 -1.70 -21.16 3.43
N THR A 52 -1.85 -20.17 4.30
CA THR A 52 -3.14 -19.53 4.57
C THR A 52 -3.71 -18.91 3.30
N GLN A 53 -2.88 -18.23 2.49
CA GLN A 53 -3.31 -17.69 1.21
C GLN A 53 -3.81 -18.79 0.28
N TYR A 54 -3.10 -19.92 0.21
CA TYR A 54 -3.49 -21.06 -0.62
C TYR A 54 -4.83 -21.65 -0.16
N VAL A 55 -4.98 -21.93 1.14
CA VAL A 55 -6.20 -22.46 1.73
C VAL A 55 -7.38 -21.50 1.50
N CYS A 56 -7.23 -20.22 1.82
CA CYS A 56 -8.28 -19.22 1.58
C CYS A 56 -8.62 -19.06 0.10
N THR A 57 -7.64 -19.19 -0.81
CA THR A 57 -7.90 -19.18 -2.27
C THR A 57 -8.84 -20.33 -2.66
N LYS A 58 -8.62 -21.53 -2.10
CA LYS A 58 -9.48 -22.70 -2.34
C LYS A 58 -10.85 -22.55 -1.70
N LEU A 59 -10.91 -22.14 -0.43
CA LEU A 59 -12.16 -21.96 0.31
C LEU A 59 -13.08 -20.90 -0.34
N TRP A 60 -12.53 -19.79 -0.82
CA TRP A 60 -13.27 -18.75 -1.53
C TRP A 60 -13.46 -19.03 -3.04
N ARG A 61 -13.06 -20.22 -3.51
CA ARG A 61 -13.18 -20.65 -4.92
C ARG A 61 -12.62 -19.63 -5.91
N LEU A 62 -11.50 -19.00 -5.56
CA LEU A 62 -10.84 -18.04 -6.44
C LEU A 62 -10.14 -18.79 -7.60
N PRO A 63 -10.10 -18.20 -8.81
CA PRO A 63 -9.65 -18.89 -10.01
C PRO A 63 -8.15 -19.23 -9.99
N LYS A 64 -7.34 -18.46 -9.25
CA LYS A 64 -5.89 -18.64 -9.20
C LYS A 64 -5.32 -18.23 -7.85
N PHE A 65 -4.34 -19.00 -7.38
CA PHE A 65 -3.49 -18.64 -6.25
C PHE A 65 -2.55 -17.48 -6.62
N ASP A 66 -2.60 -16.41 -5.83
CA ASP A 66 -1.69 -15.26 -5.96
C ASP A 66 -0.79 -15.13 -4.71
N PRO A 67 0.46 -15.63 -4.76
CA PRO A 67 1.36 -15.59 -3.61
C PRO A 67 1.90 -14.19 -3.31
N LYS A 68 1.91 -13.28 -4.29
CA LYS A 68 2.65 -12.00 -4.18
C LYS A 68 2.14 -11.14 -3.02
N SER A 69 0.82 -11.03 -2.89
CA SER A 69 0.20 -10.30 -1.78
C SER A 69 0.51 -10.95 -0.42
N ALA A 70 0.54 -12.28 -0.34
CA ALA A 70 0.85 -12.97 0.90
C ALA A 70 2.33 -12.86 1.28
N LEU A 71 3.24 -12.86 0.31
CA LEU A 71 4.66 -12.62 0.52
C LEU A 71 4.91 -11.22 1.07
N ILE A 72 4.32 -10.18 0.47
CA ILE A 72 4.49 -8.80 0.97
C ILE A 72 4.04 -8.69 2.42
N SER A 73 2.88 -9.26 2.75
CA SER A 73 2.36 -9.22 4.12
C SER A 73 3.21 -10.05 5.09
N GLY A 74 3.63 -11.26 4.69
CA GLY A 74 4.48 -12.14 5.49
C GLY A 74 5.88 -11.55 5.73
N LEU A 75 6.50 -10.95 4.72
CA LEU A 75 7.78 -10.23 4.86
C LEU A 75 7.64 -9.04 5.80
N SER A 76 6.54 -8.28 5.68
CA SER A 76 6.24 -7.18 6.59
C SER A 76 6.05 -7.66 8.03
N LEU A 77 5.41 -8.82 8.25
CA LEU A 77 5.34 -9.45 9.57
C LEU A 77 6.73 -9.85 10.07
N CYS A 78 7.62 -10.40 9.23
CA CYS A 78 8.98 -10.73 9.67
C CYS A 78 9.75 -9.49 10.14
N LEU A 79 9.58 -8.36 9.45
CA LEU A 79 10.24 -7.10 9.79
C LEU A 79 9.67 -6.45 11.05
N LEU A 80 8.35 -6.57 11.29
CA LEU A 80 7.64 -5.84 12.34
C LEU A 80 7.25 -6.67 13.55
N LEU A 81 6.72 -7.88 13.37
CA LEU A 81 6.19 -8.69 14.47
C LEU A 81 7.35 -9.28 15.30
N ARG A 82 7.21 -9.21 16.61
CA ARG A 82 8.07 -9.89 17.57
C ARG A 82 7.21 -10.67 18.57
N THR A 83 7.62 -11.91 18.83
CA THR A 83 6.99 -12.80 19.81
C THR A 83 7.89 -14.00 20.10
N ASN A 84 7.83 -14.48 21.34
CA ASN A 84 8.53 -15.69 21.76
C ASN A 84 7.76 -16.97 21.43
N PHE A 85 6.45 -16.89 21.14
CA PHE A 85 5.57 -18.05 21.02
C PHE A 85 5.31 -18.45 19.57
N ALA A 86 5.66 -19.68 19.17
CA ALA A 86 5.44 -20.21 17.81
C ALA A 86 3.98 -20.12 17.38
N ALA A 87 3.07 -20.50 18.29
CA ALA A 87 1.63 -20.44 18.06
C ALA A 87 1.15 -19.01 17.74
N LEU A 88 1.67 -17.98 18.41
CA LEU A 88 1.27 -16.59 18.14
C LEU A 88 1.81 -16.09 16.80
N ALA A 89 2.99 -16.54 16.38
CA ALA A 89 3.50 -16.21 15.04
C ALA A 89 2.64 -16.83 13.94
N VAL A 90 2.24 -18.10 14.10
CA VAL A 90 1.30 -18.78 13.20
C VAL A 90 -0.04 -18.04 13.18
N LEU A 91 -0.61 -17.78 14.36
CA LEU A 91 -1.88 -17.07 14.48
C LEU A 91 -1.83 -15.69 13.83
N ALA A 92 -0.75 -14.93 14.04
CA ALA A 92 -0.55 -13.62 13.40
C ALA A 92 -0.58 -13.72 11.88
N ALA A 93 0.17 -14.66 11.29
CA ALA A 93 0.19 -14.87 9.85
C ALA A 93 -1.18 -15.31 9.31
N VAL A 94 -1.89 -16.19 10.02
CA VAL A 94 -3.25 -16.64 9.64
C VAL A 94 -4.21 -15.44 9.66
N VAL A 95 -4.29 -14.71 10.78
CA VAL A 95 -5.19 -13.55 10.94
C VAL A 95 -4.87 -12.48 9.89
N THR A 96 -3.58 -12.17 9.71
CA THR A 96 -3.13 -11.21 8.69
C THR A 96 -3.68 -11.59 7.32
N ILE A 97 -3.48 -12.84 6.86
CA ILE A 97 -3.89 -13.23 5.51
C ILE A 97 -5.40 -13.43 5.41
N ALA A 98 -6.05 -14.07 6.38
CA ALA A 98 -7.48 -14.36 6.37
C ALA A 98 -8.33 -13.07 6.37
N SER A 99 -7.86 -12.01 7.04
CA SER A 99 -8.58 -10.72 7.16
C SER A 99 -9.00 -10.15 5.80
N LYS A 100 -8.17 -10.30 4.76
CA LYS A 100 -8.45 -9.75 3.42
C LYS A 100 -9.49 -10.55 2.63
N PHE A 101 -9.80 -11.77 3.07
CA PHE A 101 -10.86 -12.59 2.50
C PHE A 101 -12.19 -12.37 3.22
N VAL A 102 -12.14 -12.23 4.55
CA VAL A 102 -13.32 -12.11 5.40
C VAL A 102 -13.85 -10.68 5.42
N VAL A 103 -12.99 -9.69 5.66
CA VAL A 103 -13.43 -8.31 5.93
C VAL A 103 -13.36 -7.46 4.68
N ARG A 104 -14.45 -7.47 3.90
CA ARG A 104 -14.51 -6.86 2.57
C ARG A 104 -15.75 -5.98 2.39
N TRP A 105 -15.59 -4.93 1.59
CA TRP A 105 -16.65 -4.03 1.15
C TRP A 105 -16.59 -3.85 -0.37
N LYS A 106 -17.70 -4.12 -1.07
CA LYS A 106 -17.80 -4.02 -2.55
C LYS A 106 -16.63 -4.68 -3.30
N GLY A 107 -16.20 -5.85 -2.82
CA GLY A 107 -15.12 -6.65 -3.40
C GLY A 107 -13.69 -6.23 -3.00
N LYS A 108 -13.50 -5.15 -2.24
CA LYS A 108 -12.19 -4.73 -1.69
C LYS A 108 -12.06 -5.17 -0.24
N HIS A 109 -10.87 -5.55 0.21
CA HIS A 109 -10.63 -5.69 1.65
C HIS A 109 -10.50 -4.31 2.29
N ILE A 110 -10.97 -4.17 3.52
CA ILE A 110 -11.03 -2.89 4.22
C ILE A 110 -9.66 -2.53 4.81
N PHE A 111 -9.02 -3.51 5.45
CA PHE A 111 -7.79 -3.29 6.21
C PHE A 111 -6.55 -3.75 5.46
N ASN A 112 -5.43 -3.06 5.67
CA ASN A 112 -4.13 -3.58 5.26
C ASN A 112 -3.87 -4.90 6.03
N PRO A 113 -3.58 -6.02 5.35
CA PRO A 113 -3.53 -7.35 6.00
C PRO A 113 -2.53 -7.42 7.16
N THR A 114 -1.32 -6.88 6.98
CA THR A 114 -0.27 -6.87 8.00
C THR A 114 -0.70 -6.02 9.18
N ASN A 115 -1.16 -4.80 8.92
CA ASN A 115 -1.62 -3.89 9.96
C ASN A 115 -2.76 -4.51 10.78
N PHE A 116 -3.74 -5.15 10.12
CA PHE A 116 -4.85 -5.80 10.77
C PHE A 116 -4.39 -6.90 11.72
N GLY A 117 -3.51 -7.81 11.29
CA GLY A 117 -3.05 -8.91 12.15
C GLY A 117 -2.27 -8.42 13.38
N LEU A 118 -1.40 -7.41 13.20
CA LEU A 118 -0.70 -6.77 14.32
C LEU A 118 -1.69 -6.14 15.31
N VAL A 119 -2.57 -5.27 14.82
CA VAL A 119 -3.54 -4.54 15.65
C VAL A 119 -4.52 -5.48 16.34
N PHE A 120 -5.02 -6.49 15.64
CA PHE A 120 -5.95 -7.47 16.19
C PHE A 120 -5.34 -8.22 17.38
N LEU A 121 -4.12 -8.73 17.25
CA LEU A 121 -3.46 -9.43 18.34
C LEU A 121 -3.04 -8.51 19.49
N MET A 122 -2.58 -7.29 19.19
CA MET A 122 -2.31 -6.28 20.22
C MET A 122 -3.59 -5.91 20.99
N PHE A 123 -4.74 -5.82 20.30
CA PHE A 123 -6.03 -5.52 20.91
C PHE A 123 -6.50 -6.63 21.85
N LEU A 124 -6.26 -7.90 21.49
CA LEU A 124 -6.53 -9.04 22.36
C LEU A 124 -5.55 -9.16 23.55
N GLY A 125 -4.57 -8.26 23.67
CA GLY A 125 -3.56 -8.33 24.72
C GLY A 125 -2.60 -9.51 24.55
N ALA A 126 -2.46 -10.06 23.33
CA ALA A 126 -1.51 -11.13 23.07
C ALA A 126 -0.07 -10.60 23.33
N PRO A 127 0.84 -11.43 23.88
CA PRO A 127 2.22 -11.04 24.15
C PRO A 127 3.04 -10.99 22.84
N ILE A 128 2.70 -9.99 22.03
CA ILE A 128 3.38 -9.59 20.81
C ILE A 128 3.76 -8.12 20.91
N TRP A 129 4.82 -7.73 20.23
CA TRP A 129 5.18 -6.33 20.10
C TRP A 129 5.63 -6.03 18.68
N VAL A 130 5.56 -4.75 18.34
CA VAL A 130 6.03 -4.25 17.05
C VAL A 130 7.46 -3.78 17.26
N SER A 131 8.36 -4.29 16.41
CA SER A 131 9.75 -3.87 16.35
C SER A 131 9.82 -2.34 16.22
N PRO A 132 10.60 -1.62 17.04
CA PRO A 132 10.67 -0.15 17.04
C PRO A 132 11.10 0.47 15.70
N GLY A 133 11.60 -0.34 14.76
CA GLY A 133 12.04 0.12 13.45
C GLY A 133 13.40 0.81 13.45
N GLN A 134 14.12 0.84 14.59
CA GLN A 134 15.44 1.45 14.70
C GLN A 134 16.51 0.49 14.18
N TRP A 135 16.65 0.43 12.86
CA TRP A 135 17.52 -0.52 12.16
C TRP A 135 18.93 0.04 11.87
N GLY A 136 19.24 1.22 12.42
CA GLY A 136 20.46 1.97 12.13
C GLY A 136 20.35 2.84 10.87
N ASN A 137 21.15 3.90 10.83
CA ASN A 137 21.05 4.95 9.80
C ASN A 137 21.29 4.40 8.39
N VAL A 138 22.28 3.52 8.21
CA VAL A 138 22.59 2.92 6.91
C VAL A 138 21.39 2.13 6.36
N ALA A 139 20.81 1.26 7.19
CA ALA A 139 19.64 0.48 6.80
C ALA A 139 18.42 1.36 6.52
N PHE A 140 18.19 2.37 7.37
CA PHE A 140 17.12 3.34 7.21
C PHE A 140 17.26 4.11 5.89
N PHE A 141 18.41 4.72 5.61
CA PHE A 141 18.63 5.48 4.38
C PHE A 141 18.61 4.60 3.15
N GLY A 142 19.21 3.40 3.20
CA GLY A 142 19.14 2.43 2.10
C GLY A 142 17.70 2.03 1.78
N PHE A 143 16.90 1.76 2.82
CA PHE A 143 15.49 1.43 2.66
C PHE A 143 14.65 2.63 2.19
N LEU A 144 14.94 3.84 2.68
CA LEU A 144 14.30 5.06 2.21
C LEU A 144 14.56 5.29 0.72
N MET A 145 15.82 5.16 0.29
CA MET A 145 16.19 5.29 -1.13
C MET A 145 15.50 4.23 -1.99
N ALA A 146 15.41 2.99 -1.52
CA ALA A 146 14.63 1.95 -2.19
C ALA A 146 13.13 2.32 -2.26
N CYS A 147 12.55 2.84 -1.17
CA CYS A 147 11.16 3.28 -1.16
C CYS A 147 10.88 4.42 -2.15
N LEU A 148 11.75 5.45 -2.17
CA LEU A 148 11.67 6.57 -3.10
C LEU A 148 11.91 6.14 -4.54
N GLY A 149 12.93 5.31 -4.81
CA GLY A 149 13.18 4.72 -6.11
C GLY A 149 11.99 3.91 -6.61
N GLY A 150 11.33 3.17 -5.72
CA GLY A 150 10.08 2.46 -6.01
C GLY A 150 8.93 3.36 -6.42
N LEU A 151 8.78 4.53 -5.80
CA LEU A 151 7.78 5.53 -6.20
C LEU A 151 8.04 6.08 -7.61
N VAL A 152 9.31 6.32 -7.93
CA VAL A 152 9.74 6.84 -9.24
C VAL A 152 9.55 5.77 -10.33
N VAL A 153 10.09 4.57 -10.12
CA VAL A 153 10.05 3.46 -11.09
C VAL A 153 8.63 3.00 -11.37
N ASN A 154 7.81 2.85 -10.32
CA ASN A 154 6.44 2.37 -10.48
C ASN A 154 5.43 3.49 -10.76
N ARG A 155 5.88 4.75 -10.87
CA ARG A 155 5.07 5.97 -11.00
C ARG A 155 3.77 5.85 -10.21
N ALA A 156 3.89 5.45 -8.95
CA ALA A 156 2.82 4.82 -8.20
C ALA A 156 1.58 5.72 -8.15
N ALA A 157 0.44 5.23 -8.64
CA ALA A 157 -0.81 6.01 -8.78
C ALA A 157 -1.44 6.48 -7.44
N ARG A 158 -0.72 6.28 -6.34
CA ARG A 158 -1.12 6.57 -4.96
C ARG A 158 -0.02 7.27 -4.14
N SER A 159 1.06 7.76 -4.77
CA SER A 159 2.11 8.50 -4.05
C SER A 159 1.58 9.70 -3.25
N ASP A 160 0.45 10.27 -3.65
CA ASP A 160 -0.25 11.34 -2.92
C ASP A 160 -0.46 11.02 -1.42
N VAL A 161 -0.91 9.79 -1.09
CA VAL A 161 -1.21 9.44 0.32
C VAL A 161 0.07 9.29 1.13
N THR A 162 1.12 8.73 0.53
CA THR A 162 2.44 8.61 1.16
C THR A 162 3.01 9.98 1.47
N TYR A 163 3.01 10.91 0.51
CA TYR A 163 3.51 12.27 0.74
C TYR A 163 2.65 13.03 1.75
N ALA A 164 1.32 12.96 1.62
CA ALA A 164 0.42 13.61 2.59
C ALA A 164 0.65 13.08 4.01
N PHE A 165 0.85 11.78 4.16
CA PHE A 165 1.15 11.17 5.44
C PHE A 165 2.51 11.61 5.98
N LEU A 166 3.59 11.51 5.20
CA LEU A 166 4.94 11.88 5.66
C LEU A 166 5.03 13.36 6.04
N VAL A 167 4.44 14.26 5.24
CA VAL A 167 4.43 15.70 5.53
C VAL A 167 3.60 16.00 6.77
N SER A 168 2.39 15.44 6.87
CA SER A 168 1.55 15.66 8.07
C SER A 168 2.19 15.07 9.33
N PHE A 169 2.81 13.89 9.23
CA PHE A 169 3.48 13.24 10.35
C PHE A 169 4.72 14.01 10.79
N ALA A 170 5.53 14.49 9.85
CA ALA A 170 6.64 15.40 10.15
C ALA A 170 6.13 16.68 10.83
N ALA A 171 5.10 17.33 10.28
CA ALA A 171 4.51 18.54 10.87
C ALA A 171 4.01 18.28 12.30
N LEU A 172 3.38 17.12 12.55
CA LEU A 172 2.96 16.72 13.89
C LEU A 172 4.16 16.54 14.85
N GLN A 173 5.19 15.80 14.44
CA GLN A 173 6.35 15.53 15.31
C GLN A 173 7.16 16.81 15.61
N PHE A 174 7.47 17.60 14.58
CA PHE A 174 8.22 18.83 14.72
C PHE A 174 7.39 19.93 15.41
N GLY A 175 6.11 20.08 15.06
CA GLY A 175 5.22 21.03 15.74
C GLY A 175 5.05 20.70 17.22
N ARG A 176 4.91 19.42 17.57
CA ARG A 176 4.89 18.97 18.96
C ARG A 176 6.22 19.25 19.67
N ALA A 177 7.35 19.04 19.00
CA ALA A 177 8.67 19.30 19.57
C ALA A 177 8.87 20.79 19.87
N VAL A 178 8.48 21.68 18.95
CA VAL A 178 8.51 23.14 19.15
C VAL A 178 7.63 23.55 20.33
N TRP A 179 6.37 23.09 20.37
CA TRP A 179 5.48 23.37 21.50
C TRP A 179 6.05 22.83 22.82
N ALA A 180 6.61 21.63 22.81
CA ALA A 180 7.20 21.00 23.99
C ALA A 180 8.56 21.58 24.40
N MET A 181 9.12 22.52 23.63
CA MET A 181 10.52 22.95 23.76
C MET A 181 11.52 21.77 23.82
N GLN A 182 11.24 20.72 23.03
CA GLN A 182 12.09 19.55 22.93
C GLN A 182 13.31 19.82 22.05
N ARG A 183 14.40 19.10 22.32
CA ARG A 183 15.59 19.11 21.47
C ARG A 183 15.29 18.45 20.12
N TRP A 184 15.90 18.96 19.05
CA TRP A 184 15.60 18.56 17.68
C TRP A 184 15.92 17.10 17.35
N GLU A 185 16.82 16.46 18.10
CA GLU A 185 17.14 15.05 17.91
C GLU A 185 15.93 14.16 18.24
N VAL A 186 15.01 14.61 19.10
CA VAL A 186 13.80 13.84 19.45
C VAL A 186 12.88 13.64 18.24
N PRO A 187 12.37 14.69 17.55
CA PRO A 187 11.56 14.50 16.35
C PRO A 187 12.36 13.88 15.20
N ILE A 188 13.66 14.20 15.03
CA ILE A 188 14.50 13.60 13.98
C ILE A 188 14.58 12.08 14.17
N HIS A 189 14.92 11.61 15.37
CA HIS A 189 15.03 10.19 15.69
C HIS A 189 13.71 9.44 15.48
N ARG A 190 12.56 10.11 15.68
CA ARG A 190 11.25 9.53 15.39
C ARG A 190 10.97 9.41 13.90
N MET A 191 11.51 10.32 13.09
CA MET A 191 11.44 10.22 11.63
C MET A 191 12.37 9.14 11.08
N GLU A 192 13.47 8.86 11.77
CA GLU A 192 14.44 7.79 11.45
C GLU A 192 13.98 6.39 11.88
N SER A 193 12.71 6.08 11.65
CA SER A 193 12.12 4.77 11.94
C SER A 193 11.85 3.97 10.67
N GLY A 194 12.44 2.79 10.57
CA GLY A 194 12.13 1.82 9.51
C GLY A 194 10.68 1.34 9.54
N ALA A 195 10.05 1.29 10.72
CA ALA A 195 8.63 0.98 10.86
C ALA A 195 7.75 2.09 10.26
N LEU A 196 8.16 3.36 10.38
CA LEU A 196 7.51 4.49 9.70
C LEU A 196 7.58 4.35 8.18
N LEU A 197 8.73 3.92 7.63
CA LEU A 197 8.88 3.68 6.19
C LEU A 197 8.02 2.51 5.72
N LEU A 198 8.01 1.38 6.45
CA LEU A 198 7.11 0.26 6.13
C LEU A 198 5.65 0.71 6.12
N PHE A 199 5.24 1.49 7.11
CA PHE A 199 3.91 2.04 7.19
C PHE A 199 3.59 2.94 5.99
N ALA A 200 4.45 3.93 5.71
CA ALA A 200 4.21 4.95 4.69
C ALA A 200 4.20 4.38 3.26
N PHE A 201 5.06 3.40 2.97
CA PHE A 201 5.27 2.90 1.61
C PHE A 201 4.60 1.55 1.33
N PHE A 202 4.24 0.77 2.35
CA PHE A 202 3.65 -0.56 2.18
C PHE A 202 2.32 -0.78 2.92
N MET A 203 1.88 0.15 3.78
CA MET A 203 0.60 0.04 4.49
C MET A 203 -0.41 1.10 4.10
N ILE A 204 -0.15 2.37 4.41
CA ILE A 204 -1.11 3.46 4.13
C ILE A 204 -1.26 3.74 2.62
N SER A 205 -0.21 3.41 1.86
CA SER A 205 -0.14 3.52 0.40
C SER A 205 -0.76 2.33 -0.34
N ASP A 206 -1.20 1.28 0.37
CA ASP A 206 -1.77 0.10 -0.29
C ASP A 206 -3.02 0.52 -1.09
N PRO A 207 -2.99 0.40 -2.42
CA PRO A 207 -4.07 0.87 -3.27
C PRO A 207 -5.38 0.10 -3.06
N LYS A 208 -5.36 -1.06 -2.41
CA LYS A 208 -6.56 -1.85 -2.13
C LYS A 208 -7.32 -1.36 -0.90
N THR A 209 -6.67 -0.67 0.02
CA THR A 209 -7.24 -0.22 1.30
C THR A 209 -7.34 1.29 1.43
N THR A 210 -6.66 2.05 0.58
CA THR A 210 -6.69 3.52 0.57
C THR A 210 -7.88 4.06 -0.24
N PRO A 211 -8.42 5.27 0.05
CA PRO A 211 -9.47 5.90 -0.74
C PRO A 211 -9.13 6.09 -2.23
N ASN A 212 -10.15 6.11 -3.07
CA ASN A 212 -10.00 6.17 -4.52
C ASN A 212 -9.63 7.55 -5.05
N SER A 213 -10.24 8.61 -4.51
CA SER A 213 -9.99 9.98 -4.91
C SER A 213 -8.72 10.54 -4.28
N ARG A 214 -8.08 11.52 -4.94
CA ARG A 214 -6.89 12.19 -4.40
C ARG A 214 -7.21 12.97 -3.13
N ALA A 215 -8.32 13.72 -3.14
CA ALA A 215 -8.81 14.44 -1.96
C ALA A 215 -9.09 13.48 -0.79
N GLY A 216 -9.76 12.35 -1.05
CA GLY A 216 -10.01 11.34 -0.02
C GLY A 216 -8.73 10.76 0.58
N ARG A 217 -7.69 10.54 -0.23
CA ARG A 217 -6.38 10.09 0.26
C ARG A 217 -5.67 11.11 1.14
N ILE A 218 -5.69 12.38 0.75
CA ILE A 218 -5.07 13.46 1.55
C ILE A 218 -5.80 13.60 2.88
N LEU A 219 -7.13 13.63 2.86
CA LEU A 219 -7.96 13.65 4.07
C LEU A 219 -7.66 12.44 4.96
N PHE A 220 -7.63 11.25 4.38
CA PHE A 220 -7.36 10.01 5.10
C PHE A 220 -5.99 10.03 5.79
N ALA A 221 -4.94 10.45 5.07
CA ALA A 221 -3.60 10.60 5.65
C ALA A 221 -3.58 11.59 6.82
N ALA A 222 -4.21 12.76 6.67
CA ALA A 222 -4.27 13.76 7.72
C ALA A 222 -5.01 13.25 8.97
N VAL A 223 -6.13 12.57 8.79
CA VAL A 223 -6.92 12.00 9.90
C VAL A 223 -6.15 10.87 10.61
N VAL A 224 -5.52 9.96 9.85
CA VAL A 224 -4.67 8.89 10.41
C VAL A 224 -3.52 9.50 11.23
N THR A 225 -2.86 10.53 10.71
CA THR A 225 -1.78 11.23 11.43
C THR A 225 -2.29 11.91 12.69
N ALA A 226 -3.38 12.67 12.62
CA ALA A 226 -3.95 13.36 13.77
C ALA A 226 -4.31 12.38 14.89
N PHE A 227 -4.97 11.27 14.54
CA PHE A 227 -5.33 10.25 15.51
C PHE A 227 -4.08 9.51 16.03
N ALA A 228 -3.05 9.31 15.22
CA ALA A 228 -1.79 8.72 15.68
C ALA A 228 -1.12 9.63 16.72
N GLY A 229 -1.15 10.95 16.51
CA GLY A 229 -0.72 11.94 17.48
C GLY A 229 -1.54 11.91 18.77
N PHE A 230 -2.87 11.79 18.67
CA PHE A 230 -3.73 11.64 19.84
C PHE A 230 -3.39 10.37 20.65
N ILE A 231 -3.20 9.22 20.00
CA ILE A 231 -2.80 7.99 20.68
C ILE A 231 -1.42 8.14 21.34
N GLN A 232 -0.46 8.71 20.62
CA GLN A 232 0.93 8.82 21.10
C GLN A 232 1.09 9.85 22.21
N PHE A 233 0.46 11.03 22.09
CA PHE A 233 0.69 12.16 22.97
C PHE A 233 -0.46 12.47 23.92
N GLY A 234 -1.69 12.10 23.58
CA GLY A 234 -2.86 12.25 24.45
C GLY A 234 -3.08 11.01 25.33
N LEU A 235 -2.99 9.81 24.73
CA LEU A 235 -3.18 8.55 25.45
C LEU A 235 -1.87 7.91 25.93
N TYR A 236 -0.72 8.46 25.55
CA TYR A 236 0.61 7.96 25.90
C TYR A 236 0.83 6.48 25.54
N ARG A 237 0.27 6.03 24.41
CA ARG A 237 0.41 4.66 23.90
C ARG A 237 1.35 4.60 22.70
N THR A 238 2.02 3.46 22.54
CA THR A 238 2.88 3.18 21.38
C THR A 238 2.05 2.73 20.17
N ASN A 239 2.71 2.60 19.01
CA ASN A 239 2.10 2.10 17.76
C ASN A 239 0.92 2.92 17.23
N GLY A 240 0.87 4.23 17.55
CA GLY A 240 -0.24 5.11 17.18
C GLY A 240 -0.59 5.06 15.69
N ILE A 241 0.40 5.02 14.80
CA ILE A 241 0.17 4.93 13.35
C ILE A 241 -0.59 3.65 12.94
N LEU A 242 -0.29 2.50 13.57
CA LEU A 242 -0.93 1.21 13.25
C LEU A 242 -2.38 1.18 13.74
N TRP A 243 -2.60 1.62 14.98
CA TRP A 243 -3.93 1.78 15.56
C TRP A 243 -4.80 2.72 14.72
N SER A 244 -4.26 3.88 14.34
CA SER A 244 -4.97 4.86 13.53
C SER A 244 -5.32 4.33 12.16
N LEU A 245 -4.39 3.66 11.47
CA LEU A 245 -4.67 3.07 10.18
C LEU A 245 -5.76 2.01 10.27
N ALA A 246 -5.71 1.13 11.28
CA ALA A 246 -6.73 0.11 11.45
C ALA A 246 -8.10 0.75 11.69
N LEU A 247 -8.23 1.66 12.64
CA LEU A 247 -9.51 2.31 12.94
C LEU A 247 -10.07 3.05 11.72
N TRP A 248 -9.26 3.90 11.09
CA TRP A 248 -9.73 4.76 10.01
C TRP A 248 -9.90 4.01 8.68
N SER A 249 -9.28 2.84 8.49
CA SER A 249 -9.60 1.95 7.36
C SER A 249 -11.10 1.63 7.28
N MET A 250 -11.80 1.53 8.42
CA MET A 250 -13.25 1.30 8.45
C MET A 250 -14.07 2.46 7.86
N ALA A 251 -13.52 3.68 7.87
CA ALA A 251 -14.16 4.87 7.32
C ALA A 251 -13.90 5.03 5.81
N VAL A 252 -12.98 4.27 5.21
CA VAL A 252 -12.65 4.36 3.78
C VAL A 252 -13.88 4.18 2.87
N PRO A 253 -14.80 3.23 3.10
CA PRO A 253 -16.04 3.13 2.33
C PRO A 253 -16.92 4.38 2.38
N LEU A 254 -16.92 5.09 3.51
CA LEU A 254 -17.64 6.36 3.67
C LEU A 254 -16.93 7.49 2.93
N ILE A 255 -15.60 7.59 3.06
CA ILE A 255 -14.79 8.56 2.32
C ILE A 255 -14.96 8.35 0.80
N ASP A 256 -14.96 7.12 0.32
CA ASP A 256 -15.19 6.79 -1.09
C ASP A 256 -16.60 7.15 -1.60
N ARG A 257 -17.60 7.22 -0.70
CA ARG A 257 -18.95 7.69 -1.02
C ARG A 257 -19.02 9.21 -1.09
N LEU A 258 -18.37 9.90 -0.15
CA LEU A 258 -18.37 11.37 -0.08
C LEU A 258 -17.46 12.01 -1.12
N LEU A 259 -16.32 11.38 -1.41
CA LEU A 259 -15.30 11.84 -2.35
C LEU A 259 -15.02 10.74 -3.39
N PRO A 260 -15.92 10.55 -4.36
CA PRO A 260 -15.80 9.47 -5.34
C PRO A 260 -14.56 9.64 -6.24
N GLY A 261 -14.01 8.52 -6.69
CA GLY A 261 -12.86 8.50 -7.59
C GLY A 261 -12.65 7.13 -8.24
N PRO A 262 -11.81 7.04 -9.28
CA PRO A 262 -11.58 5.79 -10.00
C PRO A 262 -10.88 4.76 -9.11
N ARG A 263 -11.38 3.52 -9.18
CA ARG A 263 -10.79 2.37 -8.47
C ARG A 263 -9.43 2.04 -9.05
N TYR A 264 -8.50 1.65 -8.18
CA TYR A 264 -7.17 1.21 -8.62
C TYR A 264 -7.20 -0.23 -9.14
N GLU A 265 -6.67 -0.41 -10.34
CA GLU A 265 -6.44 -1.69 -11.00
C GLU A 265 -4.96 -1.83 -11.34
N TRP A 266 -4.38 -3.01 -11.08
CA TRP A 266 -2.97 -3.27 -11.33
C TRP A 266 -2.61 -3.30 -12.82
N THR A 267 -3.58 -3.58 -13.69
CA THR A 267 -3.37 -3.91 -15.11
C THR A 267 -3.80 -2.83 -16.10
N ARG A 268 -4.44 -1.73 -15.67
CA ARG A 268 -4.81 -0.64 -16.59
C ARG A 268 -3.68 0.37 -16.73
N PRO A 269 -3.14 0.58 -17.94
CA PRO A 269 -2.33 1.77 -18.22
C PRO A 269 -3.18 3.01 -17.92
N ARG A 270 -2.60 3.99 -17.23
CA ARG A 270 -3.26 5.27 -16.95
C ARG A 270 -3.60 5.94 -18.28
N GLN A 271 -4.88 6.06 -18.61
CA GLN A 271 -5.30 7.01 -19.64
C GLN A 271 -4.81 8.40 -19.22
N LYS A 272 -4.03 9.05 -20.07
CA LYS A 272 -3.70 10.47 -19.89
C LYS A 272 -5.01 11.23 -19.73
N PRO A 273 -5.08 12.26 -18.88
CA PRO A 273 -6.21 13.18 -18.90
C PRO A 273 -6.35 13.65 -20.35
N GLN A 274 -7.52 13.45 -20.97
CA GLN A 274 -7.86 14.19 -22.17
C GLN A 274 -7.77 15.66 -21.79
N THR A 275 -6.79 16.37 -22.34
CA THR A 275 -6.81 17.82 -22.36
C THR A 275 -8.15 18.19 -22.99
N GLN A 276 -9.05 18.79 -22.21
CA GLN A 276 -10.27 19.40 -22.76
C GLN A 276 -9.83 20.29 -23.92
N GLY A 277 -10.45 20.08 -25.08
CA GLY A 277 -9.97 20.56 -26.36
C GLY A 277 -9.58 22.03 -26.34
N VAL A 278 -8.31 22.30 -26.61
CA VAL A 278 -7.98 23.45 -27.44
C VAL A 278 -8.38 23.02 -28.84
N ILE A 279 -9.42 23.65 -29.37
CA ILE A 279 -9.74 23.56 -30.79
C ILE A 279 -8.54 24.22 -31.47
N ASP A 280 -7.63 23.43 -32.03
CA ASP A 280 -6.64 23.98 -32.96
C ASP A 280 -7.42 24.50 -34.15
N GLU A 281 -7.64 25.82 -34.16
CA GLU A 281 -8.24 26.59 -35.22
C GLU A 281 -7.21 26.71 -36.37
N ALA A 282 -6.84 25.58 -36.96
CA ALA A 282 -5.86 25.49 -38.04
C ALA A 282 -6.07 24.24 -38.91
N ASP A 283 -7.29 24.01 -39.39
CA ASP A 283 -7.51 23.23 -40.61
C ASP A 283 -8.85 23.61 -41.28
N THR A 284 -8.90 24.82 -41.84
CA THR A 284 -9.93 25.17 -42.82
C THR A 284 -9.47 24.73 -44.21
N SER A 285 -9.65 23.45 -44.53
CA SER A 285 -9.65 22.96 -45.91
C SER A 285 -11.06 22.46 -46.25
N PRO A 286 -11.79 23.10 -47.19
CA PRO A 286 -13.16 22.72 -47.47
C PRO A 286 -13.21 21.36 -48.19
N ARG A 287 -13.79 20.35 -47.53
CA ARG A 287 -14.09 19.06 -48.15
C ARG A 287 -15.19 19.25 -49.21
N HIS A 288 -14.86 18.96 -50.46
CA HIS A 288 -15.82 18.78 -51.54
C HIS A 288 -16.89 17.74 -51.14
N ARG A 289 -18.16 18.13 -51.20
CA ARG A 289 -19.33 17.26 -51.05
C ARG A 289 -19.66 16.66 -52.43
N PRO A 290 -19.66 15.33 -52.63
CA PRO A 290 -20.25 14.75 -53.83
C PRO A 290 -21.77 14.88 -53.77
N LEU A 291 -22.34 15.39 -54.86
CA LEU A 291 -23.77 15.57 -55.07
C LEU A 291 -24.49 14.22 -55.22
N ASP A 292 -25.72 14.18 -54.70
CA ASP A 292 -26.70 13.11 -54.85
C ASP A 292 -26.95 12.73 -56.32
N GLN A 293 -27.14 11.43 -56.59
CA GLN A 293 -27.88 10.96 -57.77
C GLN A 293 -29.06 10.09 -57.34
N PRO A 294 -30.23 10.23 -57.98
CA PRO A 294 -31.49 9.68 -57.48
C PRO A 294 -31.75 8.24 -57.93
N ALA A 295 -32.58 7.57 -57.12
CA ALA A 295 -33.11 6.24 -57.37
C ALA A 295 -34.00 6.20 -58.62
N LEU A 296 -33.77 5.21 -59.49
CA LEU A 296 -34.71 4.73 -60.49
C LEU A 296 -35.04 3.27 -60.18
N GLY A 297 -36.34 2.99 -60.03
CA GLY A 297 -36.87 1.66 -59.75
C GLY A 297 -37.36 0.91 -60.98
N SER A 298 -37.80 -0.33 -60.71
CA SER A 298 -38.53 -1.28 -61.58
C SER A 298 -37.70 -1.87 -62.73
N THR A 299 -37.75 -3.17 -63.09
CA THR A 299 -38.88 -4.11 -63.23
C THR A 299 -38.36 -5.57 -63.37
N SER A 300 -39.14 -6.52 -62.83
CA SER A 300 -39.43 -7.91 -63.27
C SER A 300 -38.40 -8.75 -64.08
N ALA A 301 -38.01 -9.91 -63.54
CA ALA A 301 -38.44 -11.27 -63.95
C ALA A 301 -37.70 -12.32 -63.12
#